data_AF-R1FE84-F1
#
_entry.id   AF-R1FE84-F1
#
_cell.length_a   1.000
_cell.length_b   1.000
_cell.length_c   1.000
_cell.angle_alpha   90.00
_cell.angle_beta   90.00
_cell.angle_gamma   90.00
#
_symmetry.space_group_name_H-M   'P 1'
#
loop_
_entity.id
_entity.type
_entity.pdbx_description
1 polymer ?
#
loop_
_entity_poly.entity_id
_entity_poly.type
_entity_poly.pdbx_seq_one_letter_code
_entity_poly.pdbx_strand_id
1 'polypeptide(L)'
;MGWDSARLHCERLGYSLAIVRSAADQESLEAVFASHNRSWRVHFWLGLHRSEKSNEFEWVDGTPLNFTNWLPGSPSEEQTHVCTEVYENGEWQWKSSRCSGPRSFACSTLPPVMPPVRSPPPPSADDGSSSTFAVAVGIGCGAAAVVLAVVVGRALARTWIRLGIRGTRSRPVVMAHSGGAQMAVVQTKPRPVSTTSIETMAA
;
A
#
# COMPACT_ATOMS: atom_id res chain seq x y z
N MET A 1 -14.34 -1.58 -6.15
CA MET A 1 -13.74 -1.69 -7.50
C MET A 1 -13.61 -3.14 -7.93
N GLY A 2 -13.36 -3.43 -9.22
CA GLY A 2 -13.04 -4.80 -9.69
C GLY A 2 -11.63 -5.24 -9.27
N TRP A 3 -11.35 -6.54 -9.34
CA TRP A 3 -10.11 -7.14 -8.81
C TRP A 3 -8.86 -6.58 -9.49
N ASP A 4 -8.80 -6.57 -10.83
CA ASP A 4 -7.66 -6.02 -11.56
C ASP A 4 -7.39 -4.55 -11.25
N SER A 5 -8.47 -3.77 -11.06
CA SER A 5 -8.33 -2.37 -10.67
C SER A 5 -7.74 -2.21 -9.27
N ALA A 6 -8.08 -3.11 -8.34
CA ALA A 6 -7.51 -3.15 -6.99
C ALA A 6 -6.03 -3.53 -7.01
N ARG A 7 -5.68 -4.58 -7.76
CA ARG A 7 -4.30 -5.00 -7.97
C ARG A 7 -3.45 -3.85 -8.53
N LEU A 8 -3.87 -3.27 -9.65
CA LEU A 8 -3.16 -2.16 -10.29
C LEU A 8 -3.08 -0.92 -9.38
N HIS A 9 -4.06 -0.71 -8.50
CA HIS A 9 -3.99 0.39 -7.53
C HIS A 9 -2.86 0.19 -6.53
N CYS A 10 -2.74 -1.01 -5.95
CA CYS A 10 -1.63 -1.33 -5.04
C CYS A 10 -0.28 -1.26 -5.76
N GLU A 11 -0.18 -1.80 -6.99
CA GLU A 11 1.07 -1.80 -7.76
C GLU A 11 1.57 -0.38 -8.06
N ARG A 12 0.67 0.56 -8.38
CA ARG A 12 1.03 1.97 -8.58
C ARG A 12 1.59 2.65 -7.33
N LEU A 13 1.28 2.13 -6.15
CA LEU A 13 1.80 2.59 -4.87
C LEU A 13 3.09 1.85 -4.46
N GLY A 14 3.58 0.91 -5.27
CA GLY A 14 4.73 0.08 -4.95
C GLY A 14 4.41 -1.07 -4.00
N TYR A 15 3.14 -1.49 -3.93
CA TYR A 15 2.64 -2.56 -3.07
C TYR A 15 1.93 -3.65 -3.87
N SER A 16 1.72 -4.81 -3.25
CA SER A 16 0.89 -5.87 -3.82
C SER A 16 -0.54 -5.80 -3.27
N LEU A 17 -1.52 -6.36 -3.98
CA LEU A 17 -2.81 -6.67 -3.38
C LEU A 17 -2.61 -7.68 -2.22
N ALA A 18 -3.42 -7.62 -1.17
CA ALA A 18 -3.24 -8.39 0.06
C ALA A 18 -2.87 -9.87 -0.16
N ILE A 19 -1.77 -10.32 0.46
CA ILE A 19 -1.24 -11.69 0.34
C ILE A 19 -1.29 -12.35 1.71
N VAL A 20 -1.85 -13.55 1.81
CA VAL A 20 -2.04 -14.27 3.08
C VAL A 20 -1.38 -15.65 3.02
N ARG A 21 -0.21 -15.81 3.66
CA ARG A 21 0.57 -17.07 3.60
C ARG A 21 0.60 -17.85 4.90
N SER A 22 0.01 -17.31 5.95
CA SER A 22 0.07 -17.87 7.28
C SER A 22 -1.14 -17.43 8.11
N ALA A 23 -1.37 -18.13 9.22
CA ALA A 23 -2.36 -17.72 10.20
C ALA A 23 -2.08 -16.31 10.77
N ALA A 24 -0.80 -15.91 10.88
CA ALA A 24 -0.42 -14.57 11.34
C ALA A 24 -0.78 -13.49 10.31
N ASP A 25 -0.64 -13.78 9.01
CA ASP A 25 -1.10 -12.87 7.95
C ASP A 25 -2.63 -12.76 7.95
N GLN A 26 -3.32 -13.87 8.19
CA GLN A 26 -4.78 -13.89 8.30
C GLN A 26 -5.24 -13.04 9.49
N GLU A 27 -4.64 -13.20 10.68
CA GLU A 27 -4.96 -12.36 11.85
C GLU A 27 -4.70 -10.87 11.58
N SER A 28 -3.62 -10.54 10.89
CA SER A 28 -3.29 -9.17 10.50
C SER A 28 -4.33 -8.58 9.53
N LEU A 29 -4.77 -9.38 8.56
CA LEU A 29 -5.84 -9.03 7.62
C LEU A 29 -7.17 -8.77 8.36
N GLU A 30 -7.52 -9.64 9.30
CA GLU A 30 -8.75 -9.53 10.09
C GLU A 30 -8.79 -8.24 10.92
N ALA A 31 -7.68 -7.90 11.59
CA ALA A 31 -7.59 -6.66 12.34
C ALA A 31 -7.76 -5.42 11.45
N VAL A 32 -7.17 -5.47 10.25
CA VAL A 32 -7.26 -4.41 9.24
C VAL A 32 -8.68 -4.30 8.69
N PHE A 33 -9.36 -5.40 8.39
CA PHE A 33 -10.74 -5.32 7.88
C PHE A 33 -11.75 -4.98 8.97
N ALA A 34 -11.64 -5.56 10.16
CA ALA A 34 -12.54 -5.27 11.28
C ALA A 34 -12.51 -3.78 11.69
N SER A 35 -11.33 -3.15 11.68
CA SER A 35 -11.21 -1.72 12.00
C SER A 35 -11.79 -0.78 10.94
N HIS A 36 -11.85 -1.24 9.68
CA HIS A 36 -12.33 -0.44 8.55
C HIS A 36 -13.74 -0.81 8.08
N ASN A 37 -14.29 -1.91 8.58
CA ASN A 37 -15.58 -2.39 8.18
C ASN A 37 -16.71 -1.79 9.02
N ARG A 38 -17.21 -0.64 8.58
CA ARG A 38 -18.37 0.02 9.22
C ARG A 38 -19.72 -0.61 8.85
N SER A 39 -19.73 -1.62 7.98
CA SER A 39 -20.95 -2.29 7.52
C SER A 39 -20.68 -3.77 7.24
N TRP A 40 -21.42 -4.65 7.92
CA TRP A 40 -21.42 -6.11 7.88
C TRP A 40 -21.61 -6.79 6.50
N ARG A 41 -21.53 -6.03 5.40
CA ARG A 41 -21.79 -6.46 4.01
C ARG A 41 -20.64 -6.11 3.07
N VAL A 42 -19.50 -5.66 3.57
CA VAL A 42 -18.36 -5.30 2.72
C VAL A 42 -17.46 -6.51 2.53
N HIS A 43 -17.28 -6.89 1.27
CA HIS A 43 -16.29 -7.89 0.86
C HIS A 43 -15.00 -7.21 0.42
N PHE A 44 -13.88 -7.90 0.59
CA PHE A 44 -12.55 -7.37 0.30
C PHE A 44 -11.81 -8.25 -0.68
N TRP A 45 -11.14 -7.66 -1.67
CA TRP A 45 -10.28 -8.40 -2.57
C TRP A 45 -8.97 -8.83 -1.90
N LEU A 46 -8.57 -10.07 -2.16
CA LEU A 46 -7.22 -10.59 -1.92
C LEU A 46 -6.44 -10.66 -3.22
N GLY A 47 -5.11 -10.66 -3.12
CA GLY A 47 -4.19 -10.95 -4.21
C GLY A 47 -4.19 -12.39 -4.71
N LEU A 48 -5.08 -13.25 -4.21
CA LEU A 48 -5.21 -14.62 -4.69
C LEU A 48 -6.15 -14.68 -5.90
N HIS A 49 -5.72 -15.33 -6.97
CA HIS A 49 -6.53 -15.57 -8.15
C HIS A 49 -6.23 -16.94 -8.77
N ARG A 50 -7.15 -17.47 -9.56
CA ARG A 50 -6.91 -18.66 -10.38
C ARG A 50 -6.31 -18.22 -11.71
N SER A 51 -5.09 -18.70 -12.01
CA SER A 51 -4.35 -18.35 -13.22
C SER A 51 -5.07 -18.87 -14.47
N GLU A 52 -5.13 -18.04 -15.51
CA GLU A 52 -5.68 -18.45 -16.81
C GLU A 52 -4.83 -19.53 -17.50
N LYS A 53 -3.53 -19.55 -17.19
CA LYS A 53 -2.55 -20.40 -17.87
C LYS A 53 -2.42 -21.77 -17.24
N SER A 54 -2.26 -21.82 -15.91
CA SER A 54 -2.11 -23.09 -15.17
C SER A 54 -3.43 -23.64 -14.65
N ASN A 55 -4.49 -22.82 -14.60
CA ASN A 55 -5.75 -23.13 -13.92
C ASN A 55 -5.60 -23.40 -12.40
N GLU A 56 -4.45 -23.02 -11.83
CA GLU A 56 -4.12 -23.14 -10.41
C GLU A 56 -4.26 -21.80 -9.68
N PHE A 57 -4.40 -21.84 -8.37
CA PHE A 57 -4.40 -20.64 -7.54
C PHE A 57 -2.98 -20.14 -7.28
N GLU A 58 -2.74 -18.87 -7.60
CA GLU A 58 -1.48 -18.18 -7.36
C GLU A 58 -1.73 -16.78 -6.78
N TRP A 59 -0.76 -16.29 -6.00
CA TRP A 59 -0.76 -14.93 -5.51
C TRP A 59 -0.28 -13.96 -6.60
N VAL A 60 -0.68 -12.69 -6.52
CA VAL A 60 -0.24 -11.61 -7.43
C VAL A 60 1.27 -11.43 -7.55
N ASP A 61 2.05 -12.00 -6.64
CA ASP A 61 3.52 -12.01 -6.70
C ASP A 61 4.11 -13.30 -7.29
N GLY A 62 3.27 -14.15 -7.88
CA GLY A 62 3.65 -15.39 -8.57
C GLY A 62 3.94 -16.57 -7.63
N THR A 63 3.79 -16.41 -6.32
CA THR A 63 3.94 -17.54 -5.38
C THR A 63 2.72 -18.46 -5.41
N PRO A 64 2.90 -19.78 -5.27
CA PRO A 64 1.79 -20.72 -5.25
C PRO A 64 0.99 -20.63 -3.94
N LEU A 65 -0.26 -21.10 -3.99
CA LEU A 65 -1.11 -21.21 -2.81
C LEU A 65 -0.62 -22.32 -1.85
N ASN A 66 -0.21 -21.95 -0.64
CA ASN A 66 0.29 -22.89 0.38
C ASN A 66 -0.46 -22.82 1.73
N PHE A 67 -1.30 -21.80 1.92
CA PHE A 67 -2.13 -21.58 3.10
C PHE A 67 -3.52 -21.20 2.64
N THR A 68 -4.56 -21.70 3.33
CA THR A 68 -5.95 -21.46 2.93
C THR A 68 -6.83 -21.17 4.13
N ASN A 69 -7.73 -20.20 3.97
CA ASN A 69 -8.88 -20.00 4.86
C ASN A 69 -10.18 -20.00 4.05
N TRP A 70 -10.36 -20.99 3.17
CA TRP A 70 -11.54 -21.07 2.31
C TRP A 70 -12.83 -21.26 3.11
N LEU A 71 -13.87 -20.53 2.71
CA LEU A 71 -15.24 -20.77 3.13
C LEU A 71 -15.67 -22.17 2.65
N PRO A 72 -16.41 -22.96 3.45
CA PRO A 72 -16.92 -24.26 3.00
C PRO A 72 -17.65 -24.16 1.66
N GLY A 73 -17.30 -25.04 0.71
CA GLY A 73 -17.82 -25.02 -0.65
C GLY A 73 -17.14 -24.02 -1.60
N SER A 74 -16.07 -23.36 -1.16
CA SER A 74 -15.15 -22.59 -2.01
C SER A 74 -13.75 -23.23 -2.02
N PRO A 75 -13.00 -23.09 -3.12
CA PRO A 75 -13.42 -22.53 -4.40
C PRO A 75 -14.44 -23.45 -5.11
N SER A 76 -15.28 -22.87 -5.96
CA SER A 76 -16.17 -23.65 -6.81
C SER A 76 -15.36 -24.27 -7.95
N GLU A 77 -15.45 -25.60 -8.12
CA GLU A 77 -14.75 -26.33 -9.18
C GLU A 77 -15.22 -25.97 -10.59
N GLU A 78 -16.48 -25.54 -10.74
CA GLU A 78 -17.07 -25.21 -12.03
C GLU A 78 -16.61 -23.85 -12.58
N GLN A 79 -15.97 -23.02 -11.75
CA GLN A 79 -15.58 -21.68 -12.15
C GLN A 79 -14.09 -21.61 -12.51
N THR A 80 -13.83 -21.30 -13.77
CA THR A 80 -12.51 -20.88 -14.26
C THR A 80 -12.36 -19.36 -14.17
N HIS A 81 -11.12 -18.85 -14.12
CA HIS A 81 -10.82 -17.41 -14.09
C HIS A 81 -11.51 -16.66 -12.93
N VAL A 82 -11.33 -17.17 -11.71
CA VAL A 82 -11.91 -16.59 -10.49
C VAL A 82 -10.89 -15.80 -9.70
N CYS A 83 -11.40 -14.81 -8.96
CA CYS A 83 -10.64 -14.01 -8.03
C CYS A 83 -11.15 -14.25 -6.61
N THR A 84 -10.29 -14.04 -5.63
CA THR A 84 -10.63 -14.34 -4.24
C THR A 84 -11.07 -13.10 -3.48
N GLU A 85 -12.26 -13.16 -2.90
CA GLU A 85 -12.75 -12.17 -1.94
C GLU A 85 -12.79 -12.74 -0.52
N VAL A 86 -12.61 -11.89 0.48
CA VAL A 86 -12.92 -12.21 1.88
C VAL A 86 -14.37 -11.90 2.15
N TYR A 87 -15.04 -12.89 2.73
CA TYR A 87 -16.43 -12.83 3.16
C TYR A 87 -16.48 -12.66 4.68
N GLU A 88 -17.20 -11.64 5.14
CA GLU A 88 -17.39 -11.40 6.56
C GLU A 88 -18.49 -12.31 7.10
N ASN A 89 -18.07 -13.43 7.69
CA ASN A 89 -18.91 -14.38 8.42
C ASN A 89 -18.50 -14.52 9.89
N GLY A 90 -17.68 -13.60 10.41
CA GLY A 90 -17.05 -13.69 11.72
C GLY A 90 -15.69 -14.39 11.71
N GLU A 91 -15.39 -15.19 10.66
CA GLU A 91 -14.11 -15.93 10.50
C GLU A 91 -13.28 -15.43 9.30
N TRP A 92 -13.76 -14.37 8.62
CA TRP A 92 -13.08 -13.73 7.48
C TRP A 92 -12.57 -14.73 6.43
N GLN A 93 -13.42 -15.71 6.13
CA GLN A 93 -13.11 -16.79 5.20
C GLN A 93 -13.17 -16.33 3.74
N TRP A 94 -12.45 -17.06 2.90
CA TRP A 94 -12.23 -16.70 1.50
C TRP A 94 -13.26 -17.37 0.60
N LYS A 95 -13.67 -16.65 -0.44
CA LYS A 95 -14.64 -17.12 -1.42
C LYS A 95 -14.14 -16.83 -2.82
N SER A 96 -14.23 -17.81 -3.71
CA SER A 96 -14.01 -17.60 -5.14
C SER A 96 -15.18 -16.82 -5.74
N SER A 97 -14.88 -15.76 -6.47
CA SER A 97 -15.88 -14.86 -7.03
C SER A 97 -15.46 -14.38 -8.41
N ARG A 98 -16.43 -13.92 -9.21
CA ARG A 98 -16.12 -13.26 -10.48
C ARG A 98 -15.27 -12.03 -10.22
N CYS A 99 -14.16 -11.88 -10.94
CA CYS A 99 -13.20 -10.79 -10.80
C CYS A 99 -13.81 -9.39 -11.05
N SER A 100 -14.91 -9.35 -11.81
CA SER A 100 -15.71 -8.15 -12.03
C SER A 100 -16.66 -7.89 -10.86
N GLY A 101 -16.85 -6.61 -10.52
CA GLY A 101 -17.79 -6.19 -9.48
C GLY A 101 -17.12 -5.47 -8.30
N PRO A 102 -17.84 -4.57 -7.62
CA PRO A 102 -17.24 -3.64 -6.67
C PRO A 102 -17.00 -4.26 -5.29
N ARG A 103 -15.73 -4.38 -4.90
CA ARG A 103 -15.32 -4.70 -3.53
C ARG A 103 -14.34 -3.67 -2.97
N SER A 104 -14.17 -3.66 -1.66
CA SER A 104 -13.05 -3.02 -0.97
C SER A 104 -11.78 -3.86 -1.13
N PHE A 105 -10.62 -3.37 -0.69
CA PHE A 105 -9.36 -4.11 -0.79
C PHE A 105 -8.30 -3.54 0.17
N ALA A 106 -7.28 -4.34 0.43
CA ALA A 106 -6.07 -3.91 1.13
C ALA A 106 -4.83 -4.18 0.28
N CYS A 107 -3.83 -3.31 0.42
CA CYS A 107 -2.50 -3.54 -0.12
C CYS A 107 -1.61 -4.16 0.96
N SER A 108 -0.81 -5.14 0.57
CA SER A 108 0.25 -5.73 1.39
C SER A 108 1.53 -4.92 1.24
N THR A 109 2.27 -4.74 2.34
CA THR A 109 3.60 -4.12 2.32
C THR A 109 4.67 -5.00 1.68
N LEU A 110 4.34 -6.23 1.26
CA LEU A 110 5.24 -7.03 0.45
C LEU A 110 5.42 -6.34 -0.91
N PRO A 111 6.68 -6.17 -1.37
CA PRO A 111 6.92 -5.53 -2.64
C PRO A 111 6.23 -6.34 -3.75
N PRO A 112 5.61 -5.69 -4.75
CA PRO A 112 5.20 -6.37 -5.96
C PRO A 112 6.43 -7.01 -6.59
N VAL A 113 6.29 -8.23 -7.13
CA VAL A 113 7.26 -8.74 -8.09
C VAL A 113 7.13 -7.85 -9.33
N MET A 114 7.78 -6.70 -9.28
CA MET A 114 8.05 -5.94 -10.48
C MET A 114 8.87 -6.88 -11.38
N PRO A 115 8.43 -7.14 -12.63
CA PRO A 115 9.37 -7.68 -13.60
C PRO A 115 10.60 -6.76 -13.58
N PRO A 116 11.83 -7.30 -13.69
CA PRO A 116 13.02 -6.46 -13.68
C PRO A 116 12.79 -5.33 -14.67
N VAL A 117 12.83 -4.09 -14.18
CA VAL A 117 12.77 -2.92 -15.05
C VAL A 117 13.88 -3.15 -16.05
N ARG A 118 13.53 -3.43 -17.32
CA ARG A 118 14.52 -3.42 -18.39
C ARG A 118 15.15 -2.06 -18.28
N SER A 119 16.45 -2.03 -17.97
CA SER A 119 17.23 -0.81 -17.88
C SER A 119 16.85 0.07 -19.07
N PRO A 120 16.62 1.38 -18.90
CA PRO A 120 16.50 2.25 -20.06
C PRO A 120 17.68 1.93 -20.98
N PRO A 121 17.46 1.77 -22.29
CA PRO A 121 18.55 1.50 -23.22
C PRO A 121 19.64 2.56 -22.97
N PRO A 122 20.93 2.16 -22.95
CA PRO A 122 22.01 3.13 -22.80
C PRO A 122 21.78 4.25 -23.84
N PRO A 123 21.96 5.53 -23.47
CA PRO A 123 21.83 6.60 -24.43
C PRO A 123 22.76 6.26 -25.58
N SER A 124 22.19 6.07 -26.77
CA SER A 124 22.93 5.88 -28.01
C SER A 124 23.95 7.01 -28.06
N ALA A 125 25.22 6.66 -27.92
CA ALA A 125 26.32 7.59 -28.12
C ALA A 125 26.30 7.93 -29.60
N ASP A 126 25.80 9.11 -29.96
CA ASP A 126 26.28 9.87 -31.10
C ASP A 126 25.82 11.33 -31.00
N ASP A 127 26.72 12.17 -31.50
CA ASP A 127 26.66 13.62 -31.71
C ASP A 127 26.81 14.51 -30.48
N GLY A 128 28.09 14.62 -30.10
CA GLY A 128 28.62 15.83 -29.52
C GLY A 128 28.29 17.05 -30.37
N SER A 129 27.77 18.07 -29.71
CA SER A 129 27.95 19.45 -30.14
C SER A 129 28.47 20.24 -28.96
N SER A 130 29.73 20.65 -29.10
CA SER A 130 30.41 21.65 -28.30
C SER A 130 29.51 22.86 -28.08
N SER A 131 29.22 23.18 -26.82
CA SER A 131 28.90 24.55 -26.44
C SER A 131 29.75 24.93 -25.24
N THR A 132 30.93 25.44 -25.56
CA THR A 132 31.83 26.10 -24.63
C THR A 132 31.20 27.42 -24.19
N PHE A 133 30.81 27.51 -22.92
CA PHE A 133 30.69 28.79 -22.23
C PHE A 133 31.53 28.73 -20.98
N ALA A 134 32.68 29.40 -21.04
CA ALA A 134 33.54 29.66 -19.90
C ALA A 134 33.08 30.94 -19.17
N VAL A 135 33.72 31.16 -18.01
CA VAL A 135 33.77 32.38 -17.18
C VAL A 135 32.65 32.44 -16.13
N ALA A 136 32.87 32.62 -14.82
CA ALA A 136 33.93 33.33 -14.12
C ALA A 136 34.31 32.68 -12.77
N VAL A 137 35.57 32.80 -12.40
CA VAL A 137 36.06 32.62 -11.02
C VAL A 137 35.69 33.87 -10.21
N GLY A 138 34.90 33.69 -9.16
CA GLY A 138 34.64 34.68 -8.13
C GLY A 138 35.05 34.14 -6.77
N ILE A 139 36.32 34.31 -6.39
CA ILE A 139 36.81 34.11 -5.03
C ILE A 139 36.51 35.40 -4.25
N GLY A 140 35.74 35.33 -3.16
CA GLY A 140 35.53 36.49 -2.29
C GLY A 140 34.66 36.29 -1.05
N CYS A 141 35.32 36.12 0.11
CA CYS A 141 34.91 36.49 1.48
C CYS A 141 33.60 35.95 2.09
N GLY A 142 33.60 34.68 2.51
CA GLY A 142 32.56 34.09 3.38
C GLY A 142 32.94 33.89 4.85
N ALA A 143 34.08 34.42 5.33
CA ALA A 143 34.60 34.06 6.66
C ALA A 143 33.92 34.78 7.85
N ALA A 144 33.12 35.82 7.63
CA ALA A 144 32.52 36.59 8.74
C ALA A 144 31.19 36.01 9.27
N ALA A 145 30.46 35.21 8.49
CA ALA A 145 29.12 34.74 8.87
C ALA A 145 29.13 33.55 9.85
N VAL A 146 30.20 32.77 9.89
CA VAL A 146 30.26 31.52 10.71
C VAL A 146 30.45 31.82 12.20
N VAL A 147 31.05 32.97 12.56
CA VAL A 147 31.36 33.30 13.96
C VAL A 147 30.11 33.73 14.76
N LEU A 148 29.11 34.34 14.11
CA LEU A 148 27.86 34.75 14.78
C LEU A 148 26.94 33.55 15.14
N ALA A 149 26.92 32.50 14.32
CA ALA A 149 26.09 31.32 14.59
C ALA A 149 26.54 30.53 15.83
N VAL A 150 27.86 30.48 16.10
CA VAL A 150 28.42 29.72 17.24
C VAL A 150 28.14 30.41 18.58
N VAL A 151 28.11 31.75 18.60
CA VAL A 151 27.84 32.52 19.84
C VAL A 151 26.36 32.47 20.21
N VAL A 152 25.45 32.54 19.24
CA VAL A 152 24.00 32.42 19.47
C VAL A 152 23.61 30.99 19.87
N GLY A 153 24.20 29.96 19.25
CA GLY A 153 23.92 28.55 19.58
C GLY A 153 24.32 28.16 21.01
N ARG A 154 25.41 28.73 21.54
CA ARG A 154 25.86 28.47 22.92
C ARG A 154 25.02 29.17 24.00
N ALA A 155 24.30 30.23 23.65
CA ALA A 155 23.39 30.92 24.58
C ALA A 155 22.06 30.16 24.77
N LEU A 156 21.52 29.55 23.71
CA LEU A 156 20.24 28.84 23.77
C LEU A 156 20.34 27.44 24.39
N ALA A 157 21.49 26.76 24.26
CA ALA A 157 21.72 25.46 24.90
C ALA A 157 21.80 25.54 26.45
N ARG A 158 22.16 26.69 27.01
CA ARG A 158 22.27 26.91 28.46
C ARG A 158 20.91 27.15 29.14
N THR A 159 19.89 27.54 28.38
CA THR A 159 18.54 27.78 28.91
C THR A 159 17.70 26.50 28.98
N TRP A 160 17.96 25.51 28.12
CA TRP A 160 17.27 24.21 28.11
C TRP A 160 17.59 23.32 29.33
N ILE A 161 18.72 23.55 30.00
CA ILE A 161 19.14 22.75 31.16
C ILE A 161 18.40 23.19 32.45
N ARG A 162 17.78 24.38 32.47
CA ARG A 162 17.10 24.94 33.67
C ARG A 162 15.60 24.65 33.75
N LEU A 163 14.97 24.16 32.70
CA LEU A 163 13.56 23.76 32.70
C LEU A 163 13.47 22.24 32.95
N GLY A 164 13.63 21.86 34.22
CA GLY A 164 13.61 20.48 34.69
C GLY A 164 12.27 19.77 34.46
N ILE A 165 12.01 19.32 33.23
CA ILE A 165 10.92 18.39 32.94
C ILE A 165 11.47 16.98 33.10
N ARG A 166 11.19 16.39 34.27
CA ARG A 166 11.42 14.97 34.55
C ARG A 166 10.73 14.13 33.48
N GLY A 167 11.52 13.31 32.80
CA GLY A 167 11.05 12.42 31.75
C GLY A 167 10.03 11.41 32.24
N THR A 168 9.01 11.19 31.42
CA THR A 168 8.33 9.90 31.38
C THR A 168 9.12 9.01 30.44
N ARG A 169 9.91 8.12 31.02
CA ARG A 169 10.57 7.03 30.31
C ARG A 169 9.47 6.05 29.90
N SER A 170 8.82 6.29 28.77
CA SER A 170 7.97 5.30 28.13
C SER A 170 8.83 4.07 27.91
N ARG A 171 8.51 2.98 28.62
CA ARG A 171 9.11 1.67 28.36
C ARG A 171 9.01 1.42 26.85
N PRO A 172 10.09 0.99 26.18
CA PRO A 172 9.94 0.47 24.84
C PRO A 172 9.00 -0.73 24.96
N VAL A 173 7.78 -0.60 24.46
CA VAL A 173 6.98 -1.76 24.12
C VAL A 173 7.82 -2.46 23.07
N VAL A 174 8.38 -3.60 23.45
CA VAL A 174 8.98 -4.54 22.51
C VAL A 174 7.84 -4.90 21.57
N MET A 175 7.82 -4.26 20.40
CA MET A 175 7.06 -4.75 19.26
C MET A 175 7.68 -6.11 18.97
N ALA A 176 7.03 -7.16 19.47
CA ALA A 176 7.24 -8.48 18.94
C ALA A 176 6.96 -8.37 17.45
N HIS A 177 8.02 -8.32 16.65
CA HIS A 177 7.93 -8.56 15.23
C HIS A 177 7.51 -10.03 15.10
N SER A 178 6.19 -10.29 15.18
CA SER A 178 5.64 -11.43 14.48
C SER A 178 6.00 -11.20 13.01
N GLY A 179 6.68 -12.18 12.41
CA GLY A 179 7.15 -12.08 11.02
C GLY A 179 6.02 -12.12 9.99
N GLY A 180 4.85 -11.54 10.30
CA GLY A 180 3.71 -11.43 9.40
C GLY A 180 3.81 -10.21 8.50
N ALA A 181 3.24 -10.31 7.30
CA ALA A 181 3.15 -9.21 6.35
C ALA A 181 2.21 -8.12 6.90
N GLN A 182 2.64 -6.85 6.87
CA GLN A 182 1.77 -5.72 7.24
C GLN A 182 0.80 -5.41 6.09
N MET A 183 -0.46 -5.06 6.41
CA MET A 183 -1.50 -4.74 5.43
C MET A 183 -2.19 -3.42 5.75
N ALA A 184 -2.68 -2.72 4.72
CA ALA A 184 -3.42 -1.46 4.87
C ALA A 184 -4.64 -1.41 3.94
N VAL A 185 -5.81 -1.00 4.46
CA VAL A 185 -7.05 -0.83 3.67
C VAL A 185 -7.04 0.46 2.88
N VAL A 186 -7.39 0.37 1.60
CA VAL A 186 -7.68 1.54 0.76
C VAL A 186 -9.19 1.69 0.61
N GLN A 187 -9.77 2.74 1.18
CA GLN A 187 -11.20 3.03 0.99
C GLN A 187 -11.42 3.88 -0.25
N THR A 188 -12.20 3.38 -1.21
CA THR A 188 -12.71 4.23 -2.29
C THR A 188 -14.01 4.89 -1.88
N LYS A 189 -14.02 6.22 -1.78
CA LYS A 189 -15.23 7.01 -1.63
C LYS A 189 -16.17 6.74 -2.82
N PRO A 190 -17.46 6.45 -2.61
CA PRO A 190 -18.41 6.36 -3.72
C PRO A 190 -18.51 7.71 -4.44
N ARG A 191 -18.54 7.68 -5.79
CA ARG A 191 -18.77 8.88 -6.60
C ARG A 191 -20.15 9.46 -6.24
N PRO A 192 -20.28 10.79 -6.04
CA PRO A 192 -21.59 11.39 -5.85
C PRO A 192 -22.40 11.20 -7.14
N VAL A 193 -23.55 10.56 -7.02
CA VAL A 193 -24.56 10.52 -8.08
C VAL A 193 -25.15 11.92 -8.16
N SER A 194 -25.01 12.59 -9.31
CA SER A 194 -25.70 13.84 -9.59
C SER A 194 -27.20 13.57 -9.63
N THR A 195 -27.91 13.91 -8.56
CA THR A 195 -29.37 13.95 -8.57
C THR A 195 -29.82 15.13 -9.43
N THR A 196 -30.29 14.83 -10.64
CA THR A 196 -31.07 15.75 -11.44
C THR A 196 -32.42 15.94 -10.74
N SER A 197 -32.67 17.15 -10.26
CA SER A 197 -33.95 17.57 -9.67
C SER A 197 -35.06 17.42 -10.72
N ILE A 198 -36.06 16.58 -10.44
CA ILE A 198 -37.33 16.61 -11.16
C ILE A 198 -38.21 17.63 -10.44
N GLU A 199 -38.36 18.81 -11.03
CA GLU A 199 -39.35 19.79 -10.61
C GLU A 199 -40.76 19.22 -10.78
N THR A 200 -41.53 19.32 -9.71
CA THR A 200 -42.95 18.99 -9.64
C THR A 200 -43.73 20.05 -10.41
N MET A 201 -44.36 19.71 -11.53
CA MET A 201 -45.44 20.51 -12.08
C MET A 201 -46.77 19.84 -11.72
N ALA A 202 -47.45 20.48 -10.77
CA ALA A 202 -48.86 20.29 -10.50
C ALA A 202 -49.68 20.89 -11.63
N ALA A 203 -50.74 20.19 -12.04
CA ALA A 203 -51.96 20.74 -12.62
C ALA A 203 -53.11 19.77 -12.29
#